data_AF-A0AAW9I956-F1
#
_entry.id   AF-A0AAW9I956-F1
#
_cell.length_a   1.000
_cell.length_b   1.000
_cell.length_c   1.000
_cell.angle_alpha   90.00
_cell.angle_beta   90.00
_cell.angle_gamma   90.00
#
_symmetry.space_group_name_H-M   'P 1'
#
loop_
_entity.id
_entity.type
_entity.pdbx_description
1 polymer ?
#
loop_
_entity_poly.entity_id
_entity_poly.type
_entity_poly.pdbx_seq_one_letter_code
_entity_poly.pdbx_strand_id
1 'polypeptide(L)' 'MLEKLILSDEDYDYLAKGIALGAGVGILMGFFIDNIILTFSACSVVGIICSLGYSFYKKSKHRIS' A
#
# COMPACT_ATOMS: atom_id res chain seq x y z
N MET A 1 -14.50 -8.49 19.51
CA MET A 1 -14.84 -7.17 18.90
C MET A 1 -13.66 -6.59 18.12
N LEU A 2 -13.14 -7.32 17.13
CA LEU A 2 -11.99 -6.91 16.29
C LEU A 2 -12.17 -7.33 14.81
N GLU A 3 -13.39 -7.69 14.43
CA GLU A 3 -13.77 -8.15 13.09
C GLU A 3 -13.92 -7.02 12.05
N LYS A 4 -13.99 -5.75 12.46
CA LYS A 4 -14.18 -4.61 11.54
C LYS A 4 -12.88 -3.91 11.12
N LEU A 5 -11.75 -4.23 11.76
CA LEU A 5 -10.41 -3.73 11.39
C LEU A 5 -9.59 -4.79 10.63
N ILE A 6 -10.06 -6.04 10.62
CA ILE A 6 -9.68 -7.07 9.67
C ILE A 6 -10.31 -6.66 8.32
N LEU A 7 -9.54 -5.89 7.54
CA LEU A 7 -9.63 -5.97 6.09
C LEU A 7 -9.60 -7.45 5.69
N SER A 8 -10.35 -7.85 4.65
CA SER A 8 -10.38 -9.26 4.22
C SER A 8 -8.94 -9.72 3.96
N ASP A 9 -8.59 -10.99 4.20
CA ASP A 9 -7.20 -11.46 4.02
C ASP A 9 -6.60 -11.04 2.66
N GLU A 10 -7.46 -10.96 1.63
CA GLU A 10 -7.12 -10.44 0.31
C GLU A 10 -6.63 -8.98 0.34
N ASP A 11 -7.34 -8.09 1.04
CA ASP A 11 -6.99 -6.68 1.18
C ASP A 11 -5.69 -6.50 1.98
N TYR A 12 -5.43 -7.36 2.97
CA TYR A 12 -4.18 -7.35 3.72
C TYR A 12 -3.00 -7.77 2.85
N ASP A 13 -3.20 -8.77 1.97
CA ASP A 13 -2.22 -9.18 0.97
C ASP A 13 -1.92 -8.05 -0.04
N TYR A 14 -2.96 -7.33 -0.51
CA TYR A 14 -2.76 -6.16 -1.37
C TYR A 14 -1.99 -5.03 -0.68
N LEU A 15 -2.32 -4.73 0.59
CA LEU A 15 -1.61 -3.73 1.37
C LEU A 15 -0.15 -4.13 1.60
N ALA A 16 0.10 -5.39 1.99
CA ALA A 16 1.45 -5.91 2.20
C ALA A 16 2.27 -5.90 0.90
N LYS A 17 1.67 -6.29 -0.23
CA LYS A 17 2.31 -6.20 -1.56
C LYS A 17 2.61 -4.76 -1.95
N GLY A 18 1.69 -3.83 -1.72
CA GLY A 18 1.90 -2.42 -2.00
C GLY A 18 3.02 -1.80 -1.16
N ILE A 19 3.10 -2.15 0.11
CA ILE A 19 4.20 -1.74 1.00
C ILE A 19 5.52 -2.39 0.55
N ALA A 20 5.54 -3.69 0.28
CA ALA A 20 6.76 -4.39 -0.14
C ALA A 20 7.30 -3.84 -1.48
N LEU A 21 6.42 -3.57 -2.44
CA LEU A 21 6.77 -2.95 -3.71
C LEU A 21 7.23 -1.49 -3.52
N GLY A 22 6.49 -0.68 -2.76
CA GLY A 22 6.86 0.71 -2.48
C GLY A 22 8.18 0.85 -1.71
N ALA A 23 8.42 -0.04 -0.74
CA ALA A 23 9.67 -0.14 0.01
C ALA A 23 10.83 -0.55 -0.92
N GLY A 24 10.66 -1.62 -1.69
CA GLY A 24 11.69 -2.12 -2.60
C GLY A 24 12.07 -1.09 -3.66
N VAL A 25 11.08 -0.50 -4.34
CA VAL A 25 11.30 0.55 -5.35
C VAL A 25 11.85 1.83 -4.72
N GLY A 26 11.35 2.23 -3.54
CA GLY A 26 11.81 3.43 -2.84
C GLY A 26 13.27 3.36 -2.38
N ILE A 27 13.74 2.17 -1.98
CA ILE A 27 15.15 1.94 -1.63
C ILE A 27 16.01 1.94 -2.89
N LEU A 28 15.61 1.21 -3.94
CA LEU A 28 16.35 1.17 -5.21
C LEU A 28 16.48 2.55 -5.84
N MET A 29 15.40 3.31 -5.89
CA MET A 29 15.39 4.67 -6.45
C MET A 29 16.15 5.66 -5.55
N GLY A 30 16.05 5.48 -4.23
CA GLY A 30 16.77 6.25 -3.23
C GLY A 30 18.28 6.11 -3.29
N PHE A 31 18.75 4.93 -3.66
CA PHE A 31 20.17 4.66 -3.88
C PHE A 31 20.74 5.50 -5.03
N PHE A 32 19.99 5.75 -6.10
CA PHE A 32 20.42 6.62 -7.21
C PHE A 32 20.38 8.12 -6.88
N ILE A 33 19.54 8.51 -5.92
CA ILE A 33 19.32 9.91 -5.53
C ILE A 33 20.17 10.29 -4.29
N ASP A 34 20.96 9.33 -3.77
CA ASP A 34 21.75 9.44 -2.54
C ASP A 34 20.90 9.83 -1.31
N ASN A 35 19.59 9.58 -1.36
CA ASN A 35 18.64 10.04 -0.34
C ASN A 35 17.53 9.02 -0.10
N ILE A 36 17.98 7.84 0.37
CA ILE A 36 17.18 6.63 0.56
C ILE A 36 15.99 6.85 1.48
N ILE A 37 16.17 7.60 2.57
CA ILE A 37 15.13 7.79 3.60
C ILE A 37 13.93 8.54 3.01
N LEU A 38 14.20 9.57 2.20
CA LEU A 38 13.19 10.43 1.61
C LEU A 38 12.35 9.68 0.58
N THR A 39 13.01 8.97 -0.34
CA THR A 39 12.34 8.17 -1.38
C THR A 39 11.64 6.95 -0.80
N PHE A 40 12.21 6.28 0.20
CA PHE A 40 11.57 5.16 0.90
C PHE A 40 10.27 5.58 1.56
N SER A 41 10.30 6.69 2.32
CA SER A 41 9.12 7.20 3.02
C SER A 41 8.04 7.62 2.02
N ALA A 42 8.41 8.40 0.99
CA ALA A 42 7.46 8.84 -0.03
C ALA A 42 6.83 7.66 -0.80
N CYS A 43 7.65 6.71 -1.25
CA CYS A 43 7.18 5.58 -2.05
C CYS A 43 6.35 4.59 -1.22
N SER A 44 6.71 4.36 0.05
CA SER A 44 5.94 3.53 0.98
C SER A 44 4.58 4.15 1.29
N VAL A 45 4.52 5.45 1.58
CA VAL A 45 3.25 6.15 1.85
C VAL A 45 2.35 6.14 0.61
N VAL A 46 2.90 6.38 -0.58
CA VAL A 46 2.14 6.26 -1.84
C VAL A 46 1.63 4.83 -2.04
N GLY A 47 2.45 3.81 -1.79
CA GLY A 47 2.04 2.40 -1.86
C GLY A 47 0.89 2.04 -0.91
N ILE A 48 0.92 2.58 0.31
CA ILE A 48 -0.16 2.42 1.30
C ILE A 48 -1.43 3.12 0.83
N ILE A 49 -1.34 4.39 0.39
CA ILE A 49 -2.49 5.16 -0.09
C ILE A 49 -3.13 4.50 -1.31
N CYS A 50 -2.32 4.01 -2.26
CA CYS A 50 -2.81 3.32 -3.45
C CYS A 50 -3.51 2.00 -3.08
N SER A 51 -2.93 1.20 -2.18
CA SER A 51 -3.51 -0.08 -1.77
C SER A 51 -4.82 0.10 -0.99
N LEU A 52 -4.84 1.06 -0.06
CA LEU A 52 -6.05 1.42 0.68
C LEU A 52 -7.11 2.02 -0.23
N GLY A 53 -6.73 2.93 -1.13
CA GLY A 53 -7.63 3.52 -2.11
C GLY A 53 -8.25 2.48 -3.04
N TYR A 54 -7.45 1.52 -3.51
CA TYR A 54 -7.93 0.42 -4.35
C TYR A 54 -8.89 -0.50 -3.59
N SER A 55 -8.59 -0.83 -2.33
CA SER A 55 -9.49 -1.60 -1.47
C SER A 55 -10.82 -0.86 -1.25
N PHE A 56 -10.78 0.43 -0.90
CA PHE A 56 -11.99 1.26 -0.75
C PHE A 56 -12.82 1.35 -2.04
N TYR A 57 -12.15 1.48 -3.20
CA TYR A 57 -12.81 1.54 -4.51
C TYR A 57 -13.44 0.19 -4.87
N LYS A 58 -12.70 -0.93 -4.72
CA LYS A 58 -13.19 -2.30 -4.93
C LYS A 58 -14.38 -2.61 -4.02
N LYS A 59 -14.31 -2.21 -2.75
CA LYS A 59 -15.37 -2.42 -1.74
C LYS A 59 -16.63 -1.57 -2.01
N SER A 60 -16.49 -0.38 -2.59
CA SER A 60 -17.64 0.41 -3.07
C SER A 60 -18.32 -0.21 -4.28
N LYS A 61 -17.56 -0.81 -5.19
CA LYS A 61 -18.12 -1.49 -6.38
C LYS A 61 -18.84 -2.80 -6.03
N HIS A 62 -18.41 -3.50 -4.98
CA HIS A 62 -19.01 -4.77 -4.54
C HIS A 62 -20.28 -4.60 -3.66
N ARG A 63 -20.72 -3.36 -3.37
CA ARG A 63 -21.98 -3.07 -2.66
C ARG A 63 -23.12 -2.60 -3.58
N ILE A 64 -22.89 -2.51 -4.89
CA ILE A 64 -23.86 -2.03 -5.88
C ILE A 64 -24.27 -3.13 -6.88
N SER A 65 -23.73 -4.36 -6.75
CA SER A 65 -24.19 -5.52 -7.54
C SER A 65 -25.13 -6.41 -6.75
#